data_AF-A0A841U044-F1
#
_entry.id   AF-A0A841U044-F1
#
_cell.length_a   1.000
_cell.length_b   1.000
_cell.length_c   1.000
_cell.angle_alpha   90.00
_cell.angle_beta   90.00
_cell.angle_gamma   90.00
#
_symmetry.space_group_name_H-M   'P 1'
#
loop_
_entity.id
_entity.type
_entity.pdbx_description
1 polymer ?
#
loop_
_entity_poly.entity_id
_entity_poly.type
_entity_poly.pdbx_seq_one_letter_code
_entity_poly.pdbx_strand_id
1 'polypeptide(L)' 'MNVDRAKQIFDSKDTIAVQLEGQSVWIEEVDAANGMATVQIGSDPLNTQTVSVERLKEGR' A
#
# COMPACT_ATOMS: atom_id res chain seq x y z
N MET A 1 3.51 1.16 -8.06
CA MET A 1 2.92 -0.11 -8.55
C MET A 1 1.62 0.25 -9.26
N ASN A 2 0.86 -0.70 -9.82
CA ASN A 2 -0.48 -0.42 -10.36
C ASN A 2 -1.60 -0.81 -9.37
N VAL A 3 -2.81 -0.31 -9.65
CA VAL A 3 -3.96 -0.46 -8.76
C VAL A 3 -4.43 -1.90 -8.61
N ASP A 4 -4.37 -2.68 -9.70
CA ASP A 4 -4.72 -4.10 -9.68
C ASP A 4 -3.75 -4.88 -8.79
N ARG A 5 -2.46 -4.52 -8.82
CA ARG A 5 -1.45 -5.17 -7.98
C ARG A 5 -1.59 -4.77 -6.52
N ALA A 6 -1.87 -3.50 -6.23
CA ALA A 6 -2.19 -3.06 -4.87
C ALA A 6 -3.40 -3.83 -4.31
N LYS A 7 -4.45 -4.02 -5.12
CA LYS A 7 -5.61 -4.85 -4.76
C LYS A 7 -5.26 -6.31 -4.54
N GLN A 8 -4.44 -6.90 -5.41
CA GLN A 8 -3.97 -8.27 -5.21
C GLN A 8 -3.18 -8.41 -3.91
N ILE A 9 -2.37 -7.42 -3.54
CA ILE A 9 -1.62 -7.44 -2.27
C ILE A 9 -2.58 -7.36 -1.09
N PHE A 10 -3.56 -6.47 -1.16
CA PHE A 10 -4.58 -6.31 -0.13
C PHE A 10 -5.45 -7.57 0.05
N ASP A 11 -5.85 -8.23 -1.04
CA ASP A 11 -6.63 -9.48 -1.01
C ASP A 11 -5.75 -10.73 -0.77
N SER A 12 -4.44 -10.59 -0.93
CA SER A 12 -3.50 -11.67 -0.67
C SER A 12 -3.45 -11.96 0.83
N LYS A 13 -3.45 -13.24 1.17
CA LYS A 13 -3.18 -13.69 2.54
C LYS A 13 -1.69 -13.63 2.88
N ASP A 14 -0.85 -13.45 1.87
CA ASP A 14 0.59 -13.32 2.05
C ASP A 14 0.95 -11.90 2.46
N THR A 15 1.82 -11.81 3.45
CA THR A 15 2.40 -10.56 3.91
C THR A 15 3.40 -10.03 2.87
N ILE A 16 2.91 -9.24 1.91
CA ILE A 16 3.76 -8.63 0.88
C ILE A 16 4.28 -7.30 1.41
N ALA A 17 5.60 -7.18 1.48
CA ALA A 17 6.24 -5.94 1.89
C ALA A 17 5.98 -4.85 0.82
N VAL A 18 5.40 -3.74 1.24
CA VAL A 18 5.24 -2.55 0.39
C VAL A 18 6.08 -1.43 0.98
N GLN A 19 6.61 -0.57 0.11
CA GLN A 19 7.42 0.58 0.49
C GLN A 19 6.88 1.85 -0.15
N LEU A 20 6.84 2.91 0.64
CA LEU A 20 6.59 4.27 0.20
C LEU A 20 7.84 5.09 0.52
N GLU A 21 8.51 5.60 -0.52
CA GLU A 21 9.71 6.46 -0.38
C GLU A 21 10.83 5.85 0.48
N GLY A 22 10.94 4.51 0.48
CA GLY A 22 11.93 3.76 1.26
C GLY A 22 11.49 3.40 2.68
N GLN A 23 10.29 3.79 3.09
CA GLN A 23 9.67 3.35 4.34
C GLN A 23 8.77 2.15 4.10
N SER A 24 8.83 1.13 4.95
CA SER A 24 7.90 0.01 4.91
C SER A 24 6.50 0.47 5.29
N VAL A 25 5.53 0.13 4.45
CA VAL A 25 4.13 0.46 4.61
C VAL A 25 3.25 -0.76 4.39
N TRP A 26 2.08 -0.75 5.01
CA TRP A 26 1.04 -1.77 4.85
C TRP A 26 -0.15 -1.17 4.13
N ILE A 27 -0.74 -1.91 3.19
CA ILE A 27 -1.92 -1.44 2.48
C ILE A 27 -3.16 -1.80 3.31
N GLU A 28 -3.85 -0.79 3.82
CA GLU A 28 -5.09 -0.94 4.59
C GLU A 28 -6.33 -0.83 3.70
N GLU A 29 -6.26 -0.02 2.64
CA GLU A 29 -7.37 0.14 1.70
C GLU A 29 -6.84 0.50 0.31
N VAL A 30 -7.52 0.04 -0.75
CA VAL A 30 -7.22 0.42 -2.13
C VAL A 30 -8.47 0.96 -2.81
N ASP A 31 -8.47 2.27 -3.04
CA ASP A 31 -9.46 2.94 -3.88
C ASP A 31 -9.07 2.77 -5.36
N ALA A 32 -9.60 1.71 -5.96
CA ALA A 32 -9.39 1.45 -7.37
C ALA A 32 -10.13 2.39 -8.32
N ALA A 33 -11.14 3.12 -7.85
CA ALA A 33 -11.86 4.08 -8.67
C ALA A 33 -11.02 5.34 -8.90
N ASN A 34 -10.27 5.76 -7.87
CA ASN A 34 -9.42 6.95 -7.94
C ASN A 34 -7.92 6.65 -8.09
N GLY A 35 -7.50 5.38 -8.05
CA GLY A 35 -6.08 5.00 -8.13
C GLY A 35 -5.28 5.36 -6.86
N MET A 36 -5.96 5.39 -5.72
CA MET A 36 -5.37 5.75 -4.43
C MET A 36 -5.33 4.53 -3.52
N ALA A 37 -4.38 4.49 -2.59
CA ALA A 37 -4.31 3.49 -1.54
C ALA A 37 -4.02 4.17 -0.20
N THR A 38 -4.76 3.75 0.82
CA THR A 38 -4.50 4.11 2.20
C THR A 38 -3.50 3.12 2.74
N VAL A 39 -2.34 3.63 3.14
CA VAL A 39 -1.25 2.83 3.67
C VAL A 39 -0.91 3.24 5.09
N GLN A 40 -0.64 2.27 5.95
CA GLN A 40 -0.11 2.49 7.29
C GLN A 40 1.42 2.49 7.23
N ILE A 41 2.07 3.51 7.79
CA ILE A 41 3.53 3.66 7.77
C ILE A 41 4.13 3.08 9.05
N GLY A 42 4.99 2.07 8.89
CA GLY A 42 5.65 1.40 10.02
C GLY A 42 4.69 0.61 10.91
N SER A 43 4.92 0.65 12.23
CA SER A 43 4.14 -0.10 13.23
C SER A 43 3.05 0.70 13.92
N ASP A 44 2.88 1.99 13.58
CA ASP A 44 1.90 2.86 14.21
C ASP A 44 0.57 2.81 13.46
N PRO A 45 -0.50 2.24 14.04
CA PRO A 45 -1.81 2.14 13.40
C PRO A 45 -2.51 3.48 13.19
N LEU A 46 -2.07 4.54 13.87
CA LEU A 46 -2.62 5.89 13.67
C LEU A 46 -1.92 6.62 12.52
N ASN A 47 -0.78 6.12 12.06
CA ASN A 47 0.01 6.76 11.00
C ASN A 47 -0.38 6.20 9.63
N THR A 48 -1.62 6.45 9.22
CA THR A 48 -2.13 6.12 7.89
C THR A 48 -2.04 7.30 6.95
N GLN A 49 -1.66 7.06 5.71
CA GLN A 49 -1.60 8.08 4.67
C GLN A 49 -2.22 7.56 3.38
N THR A 50 -3.08 8.37 2.76
CA THR A 50 -3.64 8.05 1.46
C THR A 50 -2.73 8.60 0.37
N VAL A 51 -2.15 7.71 -0.42
CA VAL A 51 -1.21 8.03 -1.49
C VAL A 51 -1.60 7.34 -2.79
N SER A 52 -1.14 7.87 -3.92
CA SER A 52 -1.37 7.22 -5.21
C SER A 52 -0.64 5.87 -5.27
N VAL A 53 -1.31 4.83 -5.76
CA VAL A 53 -0.74 3.47 -5.88
C VAL A 53 0.55 3.43 -6.70
N GLU A 54 0.69 4.38 -7.62
CA GLU A 54 1.89 4.55 -8.45
C GLU A 54 3.14 4.86 -7.63
N ARG A 55 2.99 5.56 -6.50
CA ARG A 55 4.10 5.92 -5.60
C ARG A 55 4.57 4.74 -4.74
N LEU A 56 3.70 3.76 -4.51
CA LEU A 56 4.03 2.57 -3.74
C LEU A 56 4.93 1.63 -4.56
N LYS A 57 5.86 0.94 -3.90
CA LYS A 57 6.76 -0.03 -4.51
C LYS A 57 6.73 -1.33 -3.73
N GLU A 58 6.75 -2.47 -4.41
CA GLU A 58 6.93 -3.76 -3.73
C GLU A 58 8.36 -3.82 -3.18
N GLY A 59 8.48 -4.12 -1.89
CA GLY A 59 9.76 -4.40 -1.23
C GLY A 59 10.30 -5.71 -1.77
N ARG A 60 11.48 -5.65 -2.40
CA ARG A 60 12.14 -6.79 -3.02
C ARG A 60 12.79 -7.70 -1.99
#